data_AF-A0A7G5Z7I2-F1
#
_entry.id   AF-A0A7G5Z7I2-F1
#
_cell.length_a   1.000
_cell.length_b   1.000
_cell.length_c   1.000
_cell.angle_alpha   90.00
_cell.angle_beta   90.00
_cell.angle_gamma   90.00
#
_symmetry.space_group_name_H-M   'P 1'
#
loop_
_entity.id
_entity.type
_entity.pdbx_description
1 polymer ?
#
loop_
_entity_poly.entity_id
_entity_poly.type
_entity_poly.pdbx_seq_one_letter_code
_entity_poly.pdbx_strand_id
1 'polypeptide(L)'
;MELVDCAINGCNAGPLIASEVKISNLKTDDLLILWSPYLDRVVLSGEIGKMKVNATADPSTHGNPKQKPFDDYREQFYSSVEWALDISTARFKAFDIRGVPGRLIRRDPESQVLITRERALQVATPGWEQKLDPSNKLWPFMVDLFLGDGDADTVFVAPLGAAKAKRDPLLKGLQELRRIGLAEPD
;
A
#
# COMPACT_ATOMS: atom_id res chain seq x y z
N MET A 1 9.65 18.49 7.59
CA MET A 1 10.33 18.79 6.29
C MET A 1 9.30 18.72 5.17
N GLU A 2 9.42 19.55 4.13
CA GLU A 2 8.48 19.57 3.01
C GLU A 2 9.22 19.50 1.67
N LEU A 3 8.75 18.62 0.78
CA LEU A 3 9.25 18.40 -0.57
C LEU A 3 8.10 18.59 -1.56
N VAL A 4 8.26 19.48 -2.54
CA VAL A 4 7.20 19.85 -3.48
C VAL A 4 7.73 19.80 -4.91
N ASP A 5 6.95 19.18 -5.80
CA ASP A 5 7.24 19.08 -7.25
C ASP A 5 8.62 18.46 -7.55
N CYS A 6 9.09 17.59 -6.65
CA CYS A 6 10.34 16.86 -6.83
C CYS A 6 10.20 15.75 -7.87
N ALA A 7 11.33 15.38 -8.48
CA ALA A 7 11.43 14.23 -9.38
C ALA A 7 12.52 13.27 -8.90
N ILE A 8 12.26 11.98 -9.05
CA ILE A 8 13.20 10.90 -8.74
C ILE A 8 13.27 9.92 -9.92
N ASN A 9 14.48 9.45 -10.23
CA ASN A 9 14.76 8.67 -11.43
C ASN A 9 15.37 7.32 -11.04
N GLY A 10 14.63 6.23 -11.25
CA GLY A 10 15.10 4.86 -11.00
C GLY A 10 15.56 4.61 -9.56
N CYS A 11 14.90 5.23 -8.58
CA CYS A 11 15.38 5.20 -7.20
C CYS A 11 14.78 4.03 -6.41
N ASN A 12 15.66 3.31 -5.73
CA ASN A 12 15.37 2.48 -4.59
C ASN A 12 16.03 3.07 -3.34
N ALA A 13 15.33 3.08 -2.21
CA ALA A 13 15.85 3.61 -0.95
C ALA A 13 15.43 2.75 0.23
N GLY A 14 16.25 2.73 1.28
CA GLY A 14 15.95 2.06 2.55
C GLY A 14 16.96 0.95 2.92
N PRO A 15 16.88 0.40 4.14
CA PRO A 15 15.97 0.78 5.23
C PRO A 15 16.13 2.23 5.68
N LEU A 16 15.02 2.92 5.97
CA LEU A 16 15.04 4.34 6.35
C LEU A 16 13.97 4.65 7.38
N ILE A 17 14.20 5.71 8.14
CA ILE A 17 13.19 6.32 9.02
C ILE A 17 12.82 7.68 8.42
N ALA A 18 11.53 7.92 8.24
CA ALA A 18 11.01 9.23 7.86
C ALA A 18 9.97 9.68 8.88
N SER A 19 10.24 10.81 9.54
CA SER A 19 9.33 11.41 10.52
C SER A 19 9.00 12.85 10.11
N GLU A 20 7.72 13.21 10.16
CA GLU A 20 7.22 14.56 9.92
C GLU A 20 7.63 15.14 8.56
N VAL A 21 7.49 14.30 7.53
CA VAL A 21 7.79 14.64 6.14
C VAL A 21 6.51 14.79 5.33
N LYS A 22 6.40 15.87 4.57
CA LYS A 22 5.33 16.08 3.59
C LYS A 22 5.92 16.06 2.19
N ILE A 23 5.34 15.26 1.30
CA ILE A 23 5.76 15.16 -0.09
C ILE A 23 4.55 15.39 -0.99
N SER A 24 4.64 16.42 -1.84
CA SER A 24 3.59 16.77 -2.79
C SER A 24 4.07 16.67 -4.23
N ASN A 25 3.21 16.14 -5.10
CA ASN A 25 3.43 16.08 -6.55
C ASN A 25 4.74 15.38 -6.99
N LEU A 26 5.11 14.30 -6.31
CA LEU A 26 6.35 13.56 -6.58
C LEU A 26 6.28 12.85 -7.94
N LYS A 27 7.15 13.27 -8.87
CA LYS A 27 7.31 12.60 -10.17
C LYS A 27 8.29 11.43 -10.05
N THR A 28 7.92 10.30 -10.65
CA THR A 28 8.82 9.15 -10.82
C THR A 28 8.93 8.85 -12.30
N ASP A 29 10.14 8.62 -12.80
CA ASP A 29 10.32 8.24 -14.20
C ASP A 29 9.77 6.83 -14.48
N ASP A 30 10.16 5.83 -13.66
CA ASP A 30 9.54 4.50 -13.69
C ASP A 30 8.84 4.14 -12.37
N LEU A 31 9.62 3.80 -11.33
CA LEU A 31 9.13 3.31 -10.05
C LEU A 31 10.06 3.75 -8.91
N LEU A 32 9.49 4.31 -7.84
CA LEU A 32 10.17 4.42 -6.54
C LEU A 32 9.95 3.15 -5.74
N ILE A 33 11.02 2.52 -5.26
CA ILE A 33 10.94 1.40 -4.32
C ILE A 33 11.49 1.80 -2.96
N LEU A 34 10.68 1.73 -1.91
CA LEU A 34 11.15 1.84 -0.54
C LEU A 34 11.27 0.44 0.09
N TRP A 35 12.43 0.13 0.64
CA TRP A 35 12.72 -1.11 1.34
C TRP A 35 12.65 -0.87 2.84
N SER A 36 11.76 -1.58 3.54
CA SER A 36 11.50 -1.51 4.98
C SER A 36 11.54 -0.07 5.56
N PRO A 37 10.72 0.87 5.05
CA PRO A 37 10.64 2.19 5.64
C PRO A 37 9.86 2.16 6.96
N TYR A 38 10.33 2.97 7.92
CA TYR A 38 9.66 3.23 9.19
C TYR A 38 9.12 4.66 9.16
N LEU A 39 7.80 4.80 9.10
CA LEU A 39 7.13 6.08 8.82
C LEU A 39 6.40 6.60 10.06
N ASP A 40 6.62 7.88 10.38
CA ASP A 40 5.94 8.56 11.48
C ASP A 40 5.43 9.92 11.01
N ARG A 41 4.12 10.14 10.99
CA ARG A 41 3.50 11.39 10.53
C ARG A 41 3.95 11.84 9.12
N VAL A 42 4.07 10.89 8.17
CA VAL A 42 4.43 11.18 6.77
C VAL A 42 3.18 11.44 5.93
N VAL A 43 3.19 12.47 5.08
CA VAL A 43 2.07 12.81 4.19
C VAL A 43 2.52 12.73 2.73
N LEU A 44 1.76 12.00 1.92
CA LEU A 44 1.86 12.03 0.45
C LEU A 44 0.59 12.66 -0.11
N SER A 45 0.74 13.66 -0.97
CA SER A 45 -0.40 14.42 -1.52
C SER A 45 -0.24 14.82 -2.97
N GLY A 46 -1.36 15.02 -3.66
CA GLY A 46 -1.36 15.43 -5.07
C GLY A 46 -0.99 14.29 -6.02
N GLU A 47 -0.42 14.63 -7.18
CA GLU A 47 -0.09 13.65 -8.22
C GLU A 47 1.23 12.94 -7.90
N ILE A 48 1.15 11.67 -7.50
CA ILE A 48 2.33 10.86 -7.16
C ILE A 48 2.59 9.85 -8.28
N GLY A 49 3.86 9.68 -8.66
CA GLY A 49 4.32 8.67 -9.60
C GLY A 49 4.05 7.23 -9.13
N LYS A 50 4.68 6.24 -9.78
CA LYS A 50 4.57 4.85 -9.34
C LYS A 50 5.46 4.65 -8.11
N MET A 51 4.92 4.01 -7.08
CA MET A 51 5.65 3.77 -5.84
C MET A 51 5.33 2.38 -5.29
N LYS A 52 6.33 1.69 -4.78
CA LYS A 52 6.21 0.41 -4.08
C LYS A 52 6.91 0.51 -2.72
N VAL A 53 6.25 0.05 -1.68
CA VAL A 53 6.81 -0.08 -0.34
C VAL A 53 6.87 -1.55 0.03
N ASN A 54 8.08 -2.07 0.22
CA ASN A 54 8.32 -3.44 0.63
C ASN A 54 8.52 -3.50 2.14
N ALA A 55 8.00 -4.54 2.79
CA ALA A 55 8.30 -4.85 4.18
C ALA A 55 9.76 -5.32 4.33
N THR A 56 10.29 -6.02 3.33
CA THR A 56 11.67 -6.52 3.39
C THR A 56 12.69 -5.38 3.35
N ALA A 57 13.78 -5.56 4.10
CA ALA A 57 14.87 -4.59 4.18
C ALA A 57 15.73 -4.54 2.91
N ASP A 58 15.82 -5.65 2.19
CA ASP A 58 16.53 -5.78 0.92
C ASP A 58 16.02 -7.03 0.18
N PRO A 59 16.12 -7.12 -1.17
CA PRO A 59 15.79 -8.35 -1.89
C PRO A 59 16.46 -9.61 -1.33
N SER A 60 17.70 -9.50 -0.85
CA SER A 60 18.48 -10.60 -0.31
C SER A 60 18.10 -11.01 1.12
N THR A 61 17.23 -10.26 1.82
CA THR A 61 16.75 -10.64 3.17
C THR A 61 15.42 -11.39 3.13
N HIS A 62 14.72 -11.40 2.00
CA HIS A 62 13.41 -12.03 1.87
C HIS A 62 13.44 -13.52 2.24
N GLY A 63 12.52 -13.92 3.14
CA GLY A 63 12.36 -15.31 3.57
C GLY A 63 13.54 -15.88 4.36
N ASN A 64 14.46 -15.05 4.85
CA ASN A 64 15.63 -15.52 5.59
C ASN A 64 15.79 -14.85 6.97
N PRO A 65 16.60 -15.44 7.87
CA PRO A 65 16.76 -14.95 9.23
C PRO A 65 17.32 -13.53 9.36
N LYS A 66 17.97 -12.98 8.31
CA LYS A 66 18.49 -11.60 8.32
C LYS A 66 17.38 -10.55 8.27
N GLN A 67 16.16 -10.93 7.90
CA GLN A 67 15.00 -10.04 7.93
C GLN A 67 14.51 -9.79 9.37
N LYS A 68 14.66 -10.77 10.27
CA LYS A 68 14.09 -10.73 11.61
C LYS A 68 14.40 -9.45 12.42
N PRO A 69 15.65 -8.93 12.45
CA PRO A 69 15.93 -7.69 13.17
C PRO A 69 15.12 -6.48 12.69
N PHE A 70 14.80 -6.42 11.39
CA PHE A 70 14.01 -5.33 10.81
C PHE A 70 12.52 -5.45 11.14
N ASP A 71 12.02 -6.69 11.23
CA ASP A 71 10.65 -6.97 11.66
C ASP A 71 10.47 -6.68 13.16
N ASP A 72 11.41 -7.12 14.00
CA ASP A 72 11.40 -6.83 15.44
C ASP A 72 11.43 -5.31 15.69
N TYR A 73 12.26 -4.57 14.94
CA TYR A 73 12.29 -3.11 15.03
C TYR A 73 11.01 -2.47 14.49
N ARG A 74 10.38 -3.03 13.45
CA ARG A 74 9.09 -2.55 12.92
C ARG A 74 8.00 -2.61 13.97
N GLU A 75 7.88 -3.73 14.66
CA GLU A 75 6.90 -3.92 15.73
C GLU A 75 7.13 -2.92 16.87
N GLN A 76 8.39 -2.77 17.30
CA GLN A 76 8.74 -1.81 18.34
C GLN A 76 8.43 -0.37 17.91
N PHE A 77 8.82 0.01 16.70
CA PHE A 77 8.62 1.36 16.17
C PHE A 77 7.14 1.73 16.13
N TYR A 78 6.31 0.90 15.49
CA TYR A 78 4.87 1.17 15.35
C TYR A 78 4.04 0.95 16.62
N SER A 79 4.63 0.45 17.70
CA SER A 79 3.95 0.37 19.01
C SER A 79 3.68 1.74 19.63
N SER A 80 4.46 2.77 19.25
CA SER A 80 4.38 4.12 19.80
C SER A 80 3.93 5.19 18.80
N VAL A 81 3.82 4.83 17.52
CA VAL A 81 3.41 5.74 16.45
C VAL A 81 1.88 5.90 16.46
N GLU A 82 1.42 7.15 16.56
CA GLU A 82 -0.01 7.49 16.53
C GLU A 82 -0.63 7.25 15.15
N TRP A 83 0.03 7.74 14.10
CA TRP A 83 -0.27 7.44 12.69
C TRP A 83 1.00 7.58 11.85
N ALA A 84 1.17 6.69 10.89
CA ALA A 84 2.42 6.50 10.17
C ALA A 84 2.45 7.27 8.85
N LEU A 85 1.38 7.12 8.08
CA LEU A 85 1.30 7.58 6.70
C LEU A 85 -0.10 8.14 6.40
N ASP A 86 -0.16 9.30 5.77
CA ASP A 86 -1.37 9.86 5.23
C ASP A 86 -1.27 9.89 3.69
N ILE A 87 -2.14 9.12 3.06
CA ILE A 87 -2.29 9.07 1.60
C ILE A 87 -3.69 9.50 1.16
N SER A 88 -4.49 10.06 2.07
CA SER A 88 -5.90 10.39 1.81
C SER A 88 -6.11 11.37 0.65
N THR A 89 -5.10 12.16 0.29
CA THR A 89 -5.16 13.11 -0.83
C THR A 89 -4.19 12.76 -1.96
N ALA A 90 -3.55 11.58 -1.90
CA ALA A 90 -2.61 11.12 -2.90
C ALA A 90 -3.31 10.51 -4.13
N ARG A 91 -2.85 10.90 -5.31
CA ARG A 91 -3.32 10.40 -6.61
C ARG A 91 -2.17 9.68 -7.31
N PHE A 92 -1.98 8.40 -6.99
CA PHE A 92 -0.88 7.61 -7.51
C PHE A 92 -1.07 7.18 -8.98
N LYS A 93 0.02 7.08 -9.74
CA LYS A 93 0.03 6.36 -11.05
C LYS A 93 0.00 4.84 -10.88
N ALA A 94 0.58 4.35 -9.78
CA ALA A 94 0.48 2.98 -9.25
C ALA A 94 1.02 2.98 -7.82
N PHE A 95 0.44 2.19 -6.93
CA PHE A 95 0.89 2.10 -5.54
C PHE A 95 0.68 0.69 -5.00
N ASP A 96 1.69 0.20 -4.26
CA ASP A 96 1.65 -1.05 -3.51
C ASP A 96 2.42 -0.85 -2.20
N ILE A 97 1.87 -1.34 -1.09
CA ILE A 97 2.46 -1.13 0.24
C ILE A 97 2.36 -2.36 1.12
N ARG A 98 3.48 -2.68 1.77
CA ARG A 98 3.67 -3.76 2.72
C ARG A 98 4.46 -3.25 3.92
N GLY A 99 4.22 -3.81 5.10
CA GLY A 99 5.01 -3.54 6.31
C GLY A 99 4.72 -2.21 7.01
N VAL A 100 3.71 -1.45 6.59
CA VAL A 100 3.15 -0.34 7.39
C VAL A 100 1.77 -0.79 7.86
N PRO A 101 1.51 -0.89 9.18
CA PRO A 101 0.21 -1.35 9.68
C PRO A 101 -0.93 -0.49 9.13
N GLY A 102 -1.91 -1.13 8.48
CA GLY A 102 -3.00 -0.43 7.78
C GLY A 102 -3.82 0.47 8.69
N ARG A 103 -3.97 0.12 9.97
CA ARG A 103 -4.62 0.96 11.01
C ARG A 103 -3.91 2.30 11.26
N LEU A 104 -2.63 2.42 10.90
CA LEU A 104 -1.82 3.63 11.04
C LEU A 104 -1.77 4.44 9.73
N ILE A 105 -2.49 4.00 8.69
CA ILE A 105 -2.56 4.68 7.40
C ILE A 105 -3.88 5.42 7.29
N ARG A 106 -3.82 6.75 7.11
CA ARG A 106 -4.98 7.57 6.78
C ARG A 106 -5.25 7.47 5.29
N ARG A 107 -6.51 7.22 4.95
CA ARG A 107 -6.95 6.76 3.63
C ARG A 107 -8.13 7.57 3.13
N ASP A 108 -8.25 7.68 1.82
CA ASP A 108 -9.49 8.08 1.18
C ASP A 108 -10.40 6.85 1.06
N PRO A 109 -11.57 6.81 1.74
CA PRO A 109 -12.44 5.66 1.69
C PRO A 109 -12.93 5.37 0.27
N GLU A 110 -13.06 6.35 -0.62
CA GLU A 110 -13.58 6.06 -1.97
C GLU A 110 -12.62 5.23 -2.82
N SER A 111 -11.31 5.49 -2.71
CA SER A 111 -10.28 4.92 -3.59
C SER A 111 -9.21 4.06 -2.89
N GLN A 112 -9.24 3.95 -1.56
CA GLN A 112 -8.18 3.32 -0.77
C GLN A 112 -8.76 2.42 0.33
N VAL A 113 -8.73 1.10 0.11
CA VAL A 113 -9.37 0.12 0.98
C VAL A 113 -8.34 -0.61 1.84
N LEU A 114 -8.63 -0.74 3.14
CA LEU A 114 -7.92 -1.62 4.05
C LEU A 114 -8.54 -3.02 3.96
N ILE A 115 -7.69 -4.03 3.84
CA ILE A 115 -8.07 -5.43 3.92
C ILE A 115 -7.25 -6.07 5.03
N THR A 116 -7.92 -6.62 6.02
CA THR A 116 -7.29 -7.43 7.06
C THR A 116 -7.23 -8.89 6.62
N ARG A 117 -6.24 -9.62 7.14
CA ARG A 117 -6.09 -11.05 6.86
C ARG A 117 -7.28 -11.83 7.38
N GLU A 118 -7.75 -11.48 8.57
CA GLU A 118 -8.93 -12.08 9.18
C GLU A 118 -10.15 -11.98 8.24
N ARG A 119 -10.43 -10.76 7.75
CA ARG A 119 -11.54 -10.52 6.83
C ARG A 119 -11.36 -11.24 5.51
N ALA A 120 -10.15 -11.21 4.95
CA ALA A 120 -9.82 -11.92 3.72
C ALA A 120 -10.05 -13.43 3.86
N LEU A 121 -9.61 -14.07 4.95
CA LEU A 121 -9.83 -15.49 5.19
C LEU A 121 -11.32 -15.86 5.35
N GLN A 122 -12.14 -14.94 5.88
CA GLN A 122 -13.58 -15.16 6.03
C GLN A 122 -14.33 -15.06 4.69
N VAL A 123 -13.94 -14.13 3.82
CA VAL A 123 -14.70 -13.79 2.60
C VAL A 123 -14.12 -14.45 1.34
N ALA A 124 -12.80 -14.55 1.24
CA ALA A 124 -12.06 -15.09 0.09
C ALA A 124 -12.00 -16.64 0.11
N THR A 125 -13.14 -17.29 0.33
CA THR A 125 -13.27 -18.75 0.22
C THR A 125 -13.19 -19.21 -1.25
N PRO A 126 -12.90 -20.48 -1.56
CA PRO A 126 -12.77 -20.94 -2.96
C PRO A 126 -13.95 -20.50 -3.85
N GLY A 127 -13.64 -19.85 -4.99
CA GLY A 127 -14.61 -19.33 -5.95
C GLY A 127 -15.21 -17.95 -5.62
N TRP A 128 -14.73 -17.26 -4.58
CA TRP A 128 -15.21 -15.93 -4.20
C TRP A 128 -15.08 -14.89 -5.32
N GLU A 129 -14.08 -15.03 -6.18
CA GLU A 129 -13.81 -14.15 -7.32
C GLU A 129 -14.96 -14.14 -8.34
N GLN A 130 -15.80 -15.19 -8.35
CA GLN A 130 -17.00 -15.26 -9.19
C GLN A 130 -18.10 -14.26 -8.77
N LYS A 131 -17.98 -13.67 -7.57
CA LYS A 131 -18.87 -12.60 -7.09
C LYS A 131 -18.50 -11.23 -7.65
N LEU A 132 -17.39 -11.13 -8.36
CA LEU A 132 -16.86 -9.90 -8.98
C LEU A 132 -17.15 -9.87 -10.48
N ASP A 133 -16.98 -8.69 -11.09
CA ASP A 133 -17.01 -8.58 -12.54
C ASP A 133 -15.86 -9.42 -13.16
N PRO A 134 -16.09 -10.21 -14.22
CA PRO A 134 -15.05 -11.03 -14.83
C PRO A 134 -13.81 -10.24 -15.30
N SER A 135 -13.95 -8.94 -15.57
CA SER A 135 -12.83 -8.05 -15.93
C SER A 135 -11.95 -7.66 -14.73
N ASN A 136 -12.44 -7.85 -13.50
CA ASN A 136 -11.71 -7.57 -12.26
C ASN A 136 -10.70 -8.68 -11.97
N LYS A 137 -9.54 -8.62 -12.64
CA LYS A 137 -8.47 -9.63 -12.51
C LYS A 137 -7.38 -9.25 -11.52
N LEU A 138 -7.04 -7.96 -11.42
CA LEU A 138 -5.92 -7.52 -10.60
C LEU A 138 -6.18 -7.74 -9.12
N TRP A 139 -7.37 -7.35 -8.63
CA TRP A 139 -7.61 -7.38 -7.19
C TRP A 139 -7.72 -8.78 -6.60
N PRO A 140 -8.37 -9.78 -7.24
CA PRO A 140 -8.29 -11.16 -6.79
C PRO A 140 -6.85 -11.67 -6.68
N PHE A 141 -6.03 -11.41 -7.71
CA PHE A 141 -4.61 -11.75 -7.68
C PHE A 141 -3.87 -11.08 -6.51
N MET A 142 -4.14 -9.80 -6.24
CA MET A 142 -3.52 -9.07 -5.13
C MET A 142 -3.98 -9.60 -3.76
N VAL A 143 -5.24 -10.04 -3.63
CA VAL A 143 -5.75 -10.70 -2.41
C VAL A 143 -5.04 -12.04 -2.20
N ASP A 144 -4.90 -12.86 -3.24
CA ASP A 144 -4.20 -14.15 -3.16
C ASP A 144 -2.73 -13.95 -2.77
N LEU A 145 -2.07 -12.96 -3.37
CA LEU A 145 -0.70 -12.59 -3.04
C LEU A 145 -0.57 -12.16 -1.57
N PHE A 146 -1.45 -11.26 -1.11
CA PHE A 146 -1.50 -10.83 0.28
C PHE A 146 -1.71 -12.00 1.25
N LEU A 147 -2.63 -12.91 0.94
CA LEU A 147 -2.89 -14.09 1.76
C LEU A 147 -1.67 -15.03 1.81
N GLY A 148 -0.97 -15.18 0.67
CA GLY A 148 0.26 -15.97 0.56
C GLY A 148 1.44 -15.38 1.33
N ASP A 149 1.58 -14.06 1.35
CA ASP A 149 2.69 -13.35 2.03
C ASP A 149 2.60 -13.45 3.57
N GLY A 150 1.41 -13.69 4.11
CA GLY A 150 1.23 -13.88 5.56
C GLY A 150 1.06 -12.59 6.36
N ASP A 151 1.03 -11.43 5.70
CA ASP A 151 0.79 -10.12 6.32
C ASP A 151 -0.54 -10.09 7.10
N ALA A 152 -0.59 -9.30 8.18
CA ALA A 152 -1.80 -9.11 8.98
C ALA A 152 -2.85 -8.22 8.28
N ASP A 153 -2.41 -7.23 7.51
CA ASP A 153 -3.26 -6.33 6.74
C ASP A 153 -2.52 -5.73 5.54
N THR A 154 -3.26 -5.10 4.63
CA THR A 154 -2.72 -4.32 3.51
C THR A 154 -3.70 -3.25 3.05
N VAL A 155 -3.20 -2.25 2.34
CA VAL A 155 -4.02 -1.18 1.75
C VAL A 155 -3.94 -1.27 0.23
N PHE A 156 -5.08 -1.48 -0.42
CA PHE A 156 -5.17 -1.40 -1.88
C PHE A 156 -5.65 -0.03 -2.31
N VAL A 157 -4.96 0.53 -3.31
CA VAL A 157 -5.16 1.91 -3.76
C VAL A 157 -5.46 1.94 -5.26
N ALA A 158 -6.61 2.51 -5.63
CA ALA A 158 -6.91 2.77 -7.02
C ALA A 158 -5.95 3.86 -7.56
N PRO A 159 -5.36 3.69 -8.75
CA PRO A 159 -4.38 4.63 -9.27
C PRO A 159 -5.06 5.87 -9.88
N LEU A 160 -5.56 6.78 -9.02
CA LEU A 160 -6.30 7.97 -9.45
C LEU A 160 -5.51 8.94 -10.34
N GLY A 161 -4.17 8.87 -10.29
CA GLY A 161 -3.30 9.61 -11.19
C GLY A 161 -3.17 8.95 -12.57
N ALA A 162 -3.48 7.66 -12.73
CA ALA A 162 -3.35 6.98 -14.03
C ALA A 162 -4.41 7.44 -15.05
N ALA A 163 -4.18 7.11 -16.32
CA ALA A 163 -5.15 7.32 -17.38
C ALA A 163 -6.48 6.62 -17.08
N LYS A 164 -7.61 7.22 -17.50
CA LYS A 164 -8.97 6.73 -17.21
C LYS A 164 -9.16 5.24 -17.54
N ALA A 165 -8.65 4.80 -18.68
CA ALA A 165 -8.74 3.41 -19.13
C ALA A 165 -8.13 2.39 -18.15
N LYS A 166 -7.11 2.80 -17.37
CA LYS A 166 -6.54 1.98 -16.28
C LYS A 166 -7.23 2.25 -14.95
N ARG A 167 -7.50 3.52 -14.64
CA ARG A 167 -8.04 3.95 -13.35
C ARG A 167 -9.45 3.44 -13.09
N ASP A 168 -10.36 3.63 -14.03
CA ASP A 168 -11.80 3.42 -13.79
C ASP A 168 -12.14 1.94 -13.52
N PRO A 169 -11.59 0.95 -14.27
CA PRO A 169 -11.82 -0.46 -13.95
C PRO A 169 -11.26 -0.88 -12.59
N LEU A 170 -10.10 -0.34 -12.19
CA LEU A 170 -9.48 -0.66 -10.91
C LEU A 170 -10.23 -0.02 -9.74
N LEU A 171 -10.70 1.22 -9.88
CA LEU A 171 -11.56 1.84 -8.88
C LEU A 171 -12.87 1.08 -8.70
N LYS A 172 -13.55 0.72 -9.80
CA LYS A 172 -14.74 -0.14 -9.76
C LYS A 172 -14.44 -1.46 -9.05
N GLY A 173 -13.31 -2.09 -9.38
CA GLY A 173 -12.92 -3.36 -8.78
C GLY A 173 -12.69 -3.28 -7.26
N LEU A 174 -12.17 -2.18 -6.73
CA LEU A 174 -12.07 -1.98 -5.27
C LEU A 174 -13.44 -1.81 -4.61
N GLN A 175 -14.35 -1.09 -5.27
CA GLN A 175 -15.72 -0.94 -4.80
C GLN A 175 -16.44 -2.30 -4.75
N GLU A 176 -16.15 -3.20 -5.70
CA GLU A 176 -16.68 -4.57 -5.66
C GLU A 176 -16.13 -5.37 -4.47
N LEU A 177 -14.83 -5.26 -4.16
CA LEU A 177 -14.25 -5.89 -2.96
C LEU A 177 -14.97 -5.41 -1.69
N ARG A 178 -15.21 -4.10 -1.57
CA ARG A 178 -15.97 -3.54 -0.45
C ARG A 178 -17.40 -4.10 -0.41
N ARG A 179 -18.09 -4.15 -1.55
CA ARG A 179 -19.47 -4.66 -1.65
C ARG A 179 -19.60 -6.10 -1.16
N ILE A 180 -18.60 -6.95 -1.42
CA ILE A 180 -18.62 -8.35 -0.97
C ILE A 180 -18.10 -8.52 0.46
N GLY A 181 -17.69 -7.44 1.12
CA GLY A 181 -17.26 -7.42 2.52
C GLY A 181 -15.79 -7.73 2.76
N LEU A 182 -14.93 -7.66 1.73
CA LEU A 182 -13.48 -7.88 1.89
C LEU A 182 -12.76 -6.69 2.53
N ALA A 183 -13.22 -5.47 2.23
CA ALA A 183 -12.65 -4.27 2.80
C ALA A 183 -13.23 -3.99 4.19
N GLU A 184 -12.40 -3.45 5.09
CA GLU A 184 -12.85 -2.89 6.36
C GLU A 184 -13.76 -1.67 6.12
N PRO A 185 -14.76 -1.44 7.00
CA PRO A 185 -15.44 -0.15 7.07
C PRO A 185 -14.46 0.91 7.58
N ASP A 186 -14.55 2.12 7.01
CA ASP A 186 -13.76 3.28 7.43
C ASP A 186 -14.43 4.08 8.56
#